data_AF-A0AAV7SUY4-F1
#
_entry.id   AF-A0AAV7SUY4-F1
#
_cell.length_a   1.000
_cell.length_b   1.000
_cell.length_c   1.000
_cell.angle_alpha   90.00
_cell.angle_beta   90.00
_cell.angle_gamma   90.00
#
_symmetry.space_group_name_H-M   'P 1'
#
loop_
_entity.id
_entity.type
_entity.pdbx_description
1 polymer ?
#
loop_
_entity_poly.entity_id
_entity_poly.type
_entity_poly.pdbx_seq_one_letter_code
_entity_poly.pdbx_strand_id
1 'polypeptide(L)'
;MAASSGVQTAVDLSAMEERHVILTYRLDRATIQELCAQLEPDLMSAIRNPTGIPPLVQVLSVLHFLASGSFQTTVAITSGISQPMFSNVLSRVLSALLKHMRSYIVFPQVEDLPTVKDDFYDLGHIPNVIGAIDGTHVALVPAQLGFAMTGAFSAGGWSRRRCCGGCGACGQ
;
A
#
# COMPACT_ATOMS: atom_id res chain seq x y z
N MET A 1 38.42 -17.42 5.63
CA MET A 1 37.76 -16.76 6.78
C MET A 1 36.85 -15.67 6.23
N ALA A 2 35.60 -16.02 5.92
CA ALA A 2 34.61 -15.04 5.49
C ALA A 2 33.99 -14.42 6.74
N ALA A 3 34.17 -13.12 6.91
CA ALA A 3 33.49 -12.36 7.94
C ALA A 3 31.98 -12.41 7.64
N SER A 4 31.24 -13.17 8.44
CA SER A 4 29.79 -13.06 8.52
C SER A 4 29.47 -11.72 9.16
N SER A 5 29.34 -10.68 8.34
CA SER A 5 28.75 -9.39 8.71
C SER A 5 27.30 -9.66 9.08
N GLY A 6 27.07 -9.96 10.36
CA GLY A 6 25.73 -10.10 10.92
C GLY A 6 24.97 -8.80 10.70
N VAL A 7 23.93 -8.84 9.88
CA VAL A 7 22.97 -7.75 9.73
C VAL A 7 22.26 -7.61 11.07
N GLN A 8 22.72 -6.67 11.90
CA GLN A 8 22.05 -6.31 13.15
C GLN A 8 20.72 -5.64 12.81
N THR A 9 19.66 -6.44 12.80
CA THR A 9 18.28 -5.99 12.63
C THR A 9 17.59 -6.08 13.99
N ALA A 10 17.94 -5.16 14.87
CA ALA A 10 17.38 -5.10 16.22
C ALA A 10 15.99 -4.46 16.20
N VAL A 11 15.00 -5.16 15.65
CA VAL A 11 13.58 -4.80 15.82
C VAL A 11 13.03 -5.67 16.95
N ASP A 12 12.90 -5.09 18.14
CA ASP A 12 12.30 -5.74 19.28
C ASP A 12 10.81 -5.36 19.38
N LEU A 13 9.93 -6.27 18.94
CA LEU A 13 8.48 -6.07 19.05
C LEU A 13 8.00 -5.95 20.50
N SER A 14 8.71 -6.58 21.43
CA SER A 14 8.28 -6.66 22.83
C SER A 14 8.46 -5.33 23.56
N ALA A 15 9.45 -4.53 23.15
CA ALA A 15 9.76 -3.22 23.72
C ALA A 15 8.85 -2.07 23.24
N MET A 16 8.05 -2.27 22.17
CA MET A 16 7.21 -1.21 21.61
C MET A 16 5.87 -1.10 22.34
N GLU A 17 5.27 0.10 22.37
CA GLU A 17 3.88 0.28 22.82
C GLU A 17 2.90 -0.26 21.78
N GLU A 18 1.81 -0.90 22.21
CA GLU A 18 0.82 -1.52 21.31
C GLU A 18 0.22 -0.56 20.29
N ARG A 19 -0.06 0.68 20.70
CA ARG A 19 -0.56 1.72 19.79
C ARG A 19 0.42 2.01 18.66
N HIS A 20 1.71 2.02 18.96
CA HIS A 20 2.74 2.24 17.95
C HIS A 20 2.80 1.05 16.99
N VAL A 21 2.68 -0.18 17.49
CA VAL A 21 2.65 -1.39 16.65
C VAL A 21 1.49 -1.33 15.66
N ILE A 22 0.28 -1.01 16.12
CA ILE A 22 -0.91 -0.91 15.26
C ILE A 22 -0.75 0.21 14.22
N LEU A 23 -0.23 1.37 14.60
CA LEU A 23 -0.04 2.48 13.65
C LEU A 23 1.03 2.17 12.59
N THR A 24 2.09 1.46 12.97
CA THR A 24 3.23 1.16 12.11
C THR A 24 3.00 -0.05 11.20
N TYR A 25 2.28 -1.07 11.66
CA TYR A 25 2.10 -2.34 10.97
C TYR A 25 0.64 -2.66 10.59
N ARG A 26 -0.34 -1.86 11.03
CA ARG A 26 -1.79 -2.08 10.86
C ARG A 26 -2.34 -3.37 11.49
N LEU A 27 -1.54 -4.03 12.31
CA LEU A 27 -1.87 -5.24 13.06
C LEU A 27 -1.43 -5.08 14.52
N ASP A 28 -2.10 -5.76 15.42
CA ASP A 28 -1.68 -5.89 16.81
C ASP A 28 -0.52 -6.88 16.95
N ARG A 29 0.21 -6.77 18.07
CA ARG A 29 1.39 -7.59 18.36
C ARG A 29 1.08 -9.07 18.39
N ALA A 30 -0.06 -9.47 18.95
CA ALA A 30 -0.43 -10.87 19.07
C ALA A 30 -0.66 -11.48 17.68
N THR A 31 -1.42 -10.81 16.82
CA THR A 31 -1.61 -11.24 15.42
C THR A 31 -0.30 -11.31 14.65
N ILE A 32 0.62 -10.36 14.85
CA ILE A 32 1.93 -10.39 14.19
C ILE A 32 2.75 -11.62 14.65
N GLN A 33 2.74 -11.94 15.94
CA GLN A 33 3.42 -13.12 16.48
C GLN A 33 2.82 -14.42 15.94
N GLU A 34 1.49 -14.51 15.90
CA GLU A 34 0.78 -15.65 15.34
C GLU A 34 1.11 -15.83 13.85
N LEU A 35 1.03 -14.74 13.08
CA LEU A 35 1.38 -14.75 11.66
C LEU A 35 2.83 -15.17 11.44
N CYS A 36 3.76 -14.68 12.28
CA CYS A 36 5.16 -15.07 12.20
C CYS A 36 5.33 -16.58 12.44
N ALA A 37 4.67 -17.15 13.45
CA ALA A 37 4.73 -18.58 13.74
C ALA A 37 4.17 -19.44 12.59
N GLN A 38 3.09 -18.97 11.93
CA GLN A 38 2.52 -19.66 10.76
C GLN A 38 3.45 -19.63 9.54
N LEU A 39 4.15 -18.51 9.32
CA LEU A 39 5.03 -18.32 8.18
C LEU A 39 6.45 -18.86 8.38
N GLU A 40 6.88 -19.05 9.63
CA GLU A 40 8.18 -19.58 10.01
C GLU A 40 8.61 -20.86 9.25
N PRO A 41 7.79 -21.92 9.11
CA PRO A 41 8.17 -23.12 8.36
C PRO A 41 8.48 -22.85 6.88
N ASP A 42 7.81 -21.86 6.29
CA ASP A 42 8.03 -21.44 4.91
C ASP A 42 9.25 -20.51 4.75
N LEU A 43 9.73 -19.91 5.84
CA LEU A 43 10.81 -18.92 5.82
C LEU A 43 12.15 -19.44 6.35
N MET A 44 12.19 -20.53 7.12
CA MET A 44 13.41 -21.01 7.81
C MET A 44 14.35 -21.90 7.00
N SER A 45 13.93 -22.52 5.91
CA SER A 45 14.81 -23.40 5.12
C SER A 45 16.00 -22.61 4.54
N ALA A 46 17.22 -23.15 4.58
CA ALA A 46 18.41 -22.49 4.02
C ALA A 46 18.29 -22.16 2.52
N ILE A 47 17.55 -22.97 1.75
CA ILE A 47 17.20 -22.68 0.35
C ILE A 47 16.27 -21.46 0.27
N ARG A 48 15.35 -21.37 1.23
CA ARG A 48 14.36 -20.31 1.28
C ARG A 48 14.97 -19.04 1.83
N ASN A 49 15.89 -19.07 2.80
CA ASN A 49 16.53 -17.91 3.44
C ASN A 49 18.02 -17.72 3.09
N PRO A 50 18.36 -17.39 1.84
CA PRO A 50 19.75 -17.14 1.44
C PRO A 50 20.32 -15.87 2.08
N THR A 51 19.45 -14.99 2.57
CA THR A 51 19.81 -13.71 3.18
C THR A 51 20.27 -13.83 4.64
N GLY A 52 19.95 -14.94 5.32
CA GLY A 52 20.27 -15.12 6.75
C GLY A 52 19.52 -14.18 7.70
N ILE A 53 18.49 -13.48 7.21
CA ILE A 53 17.68 -12.54 8.01
C ILE A 53 16.71 -13.35 8.86
N PRO A 54 16.51 -13.02 10.15
CA PRO A 54 15.52 -13.70 10.99
C PRO A 54 14.10 -13.64 10.37
N PRO A 55 13.28 -14.71 10.47
CA PRO A 55 11.92 -14.73 9.93
C PRO A 55 11.06 -13.56 10.44
N LEU A 56 11.16 -13.25 11.74
CA LEU A 56 10.45 -12.13 12.35
C LEU A 56 10.77 -10.81 11.65
N VAL A 57 12.05 -10.49 11.46
CA VAL A 57 12.48 -9.26 10.78
C VAL A 57 11.94 -9.22 9.35
N GLN A 58 11.98 -10.34 8.61
CA GLN A 58 11.43 -10.41 7.26
C GLN A 58 9.94 -10.07 7.24
N VAL A 59 9.15 -10.68 8.14
CA VAL A 59 7.70 -10.45 8.24
C VAL A 59 7.41 -8.99 8.59
N LEU A 60 8.09 -8.43 9.60
CA LEU A 60 7.89 -7.04 10.02
C LEU A 60 8.22 -6.02 8.92
N SER A 61 9.31 -6.26 8.20
CA SER A 61 9.72 -5.39 7.10
C SER A 61 8.66 -5.36 6.01
N VAL A 62 8.10 -6.53 5.67
CA VAL A 62 7.06 -6.66 4.66
C VAL A 62 5.74 -6.07 5.14
N LEU A 63 5.34 -6.32 6.39
CA LEU A 63 4.14 -5.72 6.98
C LEU A 63 4.24 -4.19 7.00
N HIS A 64 5.38 -3.63 7.38
CA HIS A 64 5.59 -2.19 7.35
C HIS A 64 5.51 -1.63 5.92
N PHE A 65 6.05 -2.34 4.94
CA PHE A 65 5.92 -1.95 3.54
C PHE A 65 4.47 -1.96 3.05
N LEU A 66 3.69 -2.99 3.41
CA LEU A 66 2.27 -3.08 3.07
C LEU A 66 1.45 -1.98 3.76
N ALA A 67 1.80 -1.63 5.00
CA ALA A 67 1.14 -0.58 5.78
C ALA A 67 1.46 0.84 5.30
N SER A 68 2.72 1.10 4.89
CA SER A 68 3.22 2.43 4.52
C SER A 68 3.19 2.72 3.03
N GLY A 69 3.24 1.68 2.18
CA GLY A 69 3.38 1.80 0.73
C GLY A 69 4.74 2.35 0.26
N SER A 70 5.71 2.54 1.17
CA SER A 70 6.98 3.20 0.88
C SER A 70 8.18 2.29 1.11
N PHE A 71 8.93 2.03 0.03
CA PHE A 71 10.20 1.32 0.10
C PHE A 71 11.26 2.09 0.92
N GLN A 72 11.30 3.42 0.80
CA GLN A 72 12.30 4.23 1.50
C GLN A 72 12.10 4.21 3.02
N THR A 73 10.84 4.28 3.47
CA THR A 73 10.49 4.19 4.90
C THR A 73 10.81 2.81 5.46
N THR A 74 10.51 1.76 4.67
CA THR A 74 10.80 0.37 5.07
C THR A 74 12.30 0.08 5.18
N VAL A 75 13.10 0.58 4.23
CA VAL A 75 14.56 0.43 4.26
C VAL A 75 15.18 1.22 5.43
N ALA A 76 14.60 2.36 5.80
CA ALA A 76 15.04 3.12 6.97
C ALA A 76 14.79 2.37 8.29
N ILE A 77 13.64 1.70 8.42
CA ILE A 77 13.31 0.88 9.60
C ILE A 77 14.14 -0.41 9.62
N THR A 78 14.38 -1.00 8.45
CA THR A 78 15.11 -2.27 8.33
C THR A 78 16.58 -2.04 8.03
N SER A 79 17.19 -1.15 8.81
CA SER A 79 18.60 -0.75 8.69
C SER A 79 19.49 -1.96 8.43
N GLY A 80 20.11 -2.02 7.24
CA GLY A 80 20.99 -3.12 6.84
C GLY A 80 20.44 -4.05 5.74
N ILE A 81 19.19 -3.87 5.29
CA ILE A 81 18.68 -4.55 4.09
C ILE A 81 18.78 -3.64 2.87
N SER A 82 19.50 -4.09 1.84
CA SER A 82 19.53 -3.41 0.54
C SER A 82 18.24 -3.62 -0.23
N GLN A 83 17.87 -2.69 -1.10
CA GLN A 83 16.63 -2.78 -1.89
C GLN A 83 16.48 -4.11 -2.67
N PRO A 84 17.52 -4.67 -3.34
CA PRO A 84 17.40 -5.97 -4.00
C PRO A 84 17.14 -7.13 -3.03
N MET A 85 17.77 -7.12 -1.85
CA MET A 85 17.51 -8.13 -0.81
C MET A 85 16.09 -8.00 -0.28
N PHE A 86 15.61 -6.77 -0.04
CA PHE A 86 14.25 -6.52 0.39
C PHE A 86 13.23 -7.02 -0.64
N SER A 87 13.45 -6.77 -1.94
CA SER A 87 12.58 -7.28 -3.00
C SER A 87 12.45 -8.81 -2.96
N ASN A 88 13.55 -9.53 -2.70
CA ASN A 88 13.52 -10.98 -2.57
C ASN A 88 12.77 -11.43 -1.31
N VAL A 89 12.98 -10.76 -0.18
CA VAL A 89 12.25 -11.00 1.07
C VAL A 89 10.75 -10.77 0.88
N LEU A 90 10.37 -9.67 0.24
CA LEU A 90 8.99 -9.32 -0.07
C LEU A 90 8.30 -10.43 -0.87
N SER A 91 8.89 -10.86 -1.98
CA SER A 91 8.33 -11.94 -2.81
C SER A 91 8.13 -13.24 -2.05
N ARG A 92 9.07 -13.58 -1.15
CA ARG A 92 9.00 -14.81 -0.34
C ARG A 92 7.91 -14.76 0.72
N VAL A 93 7.86 -13.67 1.49
CA VAL A 93 6.84 -13.49 2.53
C VAL A 93 5.45 -13.42 1.89
N LEU A 94 5.30 -12.69 0.77
CA LEU A 94 4.05 -12.69 0.01
C LEU A 94 3.68 -14.09 -0.47
N SER A 95 4.62 -14.84 -1.03
CA SER A 95 4.34 -16.22 -1.47
C SER A 95 3.89 -17.13 -0.32
N ALA A 96 4.47 -16.97 0.87
CA ALA A 96 4.05 -17.70 2.06
C ALA A 96 2.66 -17.27 2.55
N LEU A 97 2.37 -15.95 2.54
CA LEU A 97 1.05 -15.40 2.86
C LEU A 97 -0.03 -15.93 1.89
N LEU A 98 0.25 -15.93 0.58
CA LEU A 98 -0.69 -16.38 -0.46
C LEU A 98 -1.15 -17.83 -0.25
N LYS A 99 -0.31 -18.70 0.32
CA LYS A 99 -0.69 -20.09 0.63
C LYS A 99 -1.73 -20.18 1.75
N HIS A 100 -1.66 -19.26 2.70
CA HIS A 100 -2.53 -19.22 3.88
C HIS A 100 -3.79 -18.35 3.63
N MET A 101 -3.80 -17.51 2.59
CA MET A 101 -4.92 -16.60 2.28
C MET A 101 -6.29 -17.27 2.22
N ARG A 102 -6.38 -18.51 1.73
CA ARG A 102 -7.66 -19.21 1.60
C ARG A 102 -8.36 -19.45 2.94
N SER A 103 -7.61 -19.43 4.04
CA SER A 103 -8.15 -19.55 5.40
C SER A 103 -8.67 -18.21 5.94
N TYR A 104 -8.25 -17.08 5.38
CA TYR A 104 -8.56 -15.73 5.87
C TYR A 104 -9.54 -14.98 4.97
N ILE A 105 -9.50 -15.22 3.65
CA ILE A 105 -10.32 -14.52 2.67
C ILE A 105 -11.25 -15.53 2.02
N VAL A 106 -12.52 -15.51 2.44
CA VAL A 106 -13.59 -16.31 1.84
C VAL A 106 -14.48 -15.40 1.03
N PHE A 107 -14.55 -15.65 -0.28
CA PHE A 107 -15.48 -14.95 -1.15
C PHE A 107 -16.83 -15.69 -1.18
N PRO A 108 -17.96 -14.96 -1.20
CA PRO A 108 -19.27 -15.57 -1.32
C PRO A 108 -19.40 -16.37 -2.62
N GLN A 109 -20.09 -17.51 -2.56
CA GLN A 109 -20.39 -18.29 -3.76
C GLN A 109 -21.55 -17.67 -4.56
N VAL A 110 -21.75 -18.13 -5.79
CA VAL A 110 -22.78 -17.59 -6.69
C VAL A 110 -24.17 -17.66 -6.06
N GLU A 111 -24.41 -18.69 -5.25
CA GLU A 111 -25.66 -18.93 -4.54
C GLU A 111 -25.90 -17.94 -3.40
N ASP A 112 -24.82 -17.42 -2.79
CA ASP A 112 -24.87 -16.48 -1.66
C ASP A 112 -24.97 -15.01 -2.12
N LEU A 113 -24.63 -14.73 -3.39
CA LEU A 113 -24.58 -13.36 -3.93
C LEU A 113 -25.89 -12.58 -3.77
N PRO A 114 -27.10 -13.15 -3.96
CA PRO A 114 -28.34 -12.40 -3.77
C PRO A 114 -28.47 -11.90 -2.33
N THR A 115 -28.26 -12.79 -1.35
CA THR A 115 -28.34 -12.45 0.08
C THR A 115 -27.33 -11.37 0.45
N VAL A 116 -26.06 -11.54 0.05
CA VAL A 116 -25.02 -10.55 0.35
C VAL A 116 -25.34 -9.18 -0.24
N LYS A 117 -25.87 -9.13 -1.46
CA LYS A 117 -26.27 -7.86 -2.10
C LYS A 117 -27.41 -7.16 -1.36
N ASP A 118 -28.40 -7.93 -0.92
CA ASP A 118 -29.53 -7.40 -0.17
C ASP A 118 -29.07 -6.87 1.20
N ASP A 119 -28.20 -7.61 1.90
CA ASP A 119 -27.63 -7.17 3.18
C ASP A 119 -26.86 -5.83 3.07
N PHE A 120 -26.05 -5.66 2.02
CA PHE A 120 -25.35 -4.39 1.77
C PHE A 120 -26.31 -3.25 1.36
N TYR A 121 -27.38 -3.57 0.65
CA TYR A 121 -28.39 -2.59 0.28
C TYR A 121 -29.20 -2.13 1.50
N ASP A 122 -29.50 -3.02 2.44
CA ASP A 122 -30.17 -2.67 3.69
C ASP A 122 -29.27 -1.85 4.61
N LEU A 123 -27.96 -2.11 4.62
CA LEU A 123 -27.00 -1.38 5.45
C LEU A 123 -26.72 0.05 4.96
N GLY A 124 -26.58 0.25 3.65
CA GLY A 124 -26.06 1.50 3.08
C GLY A 124 -26.75 1.99 1.81
N HIS A 125 -27.79 1.31 1.34
CA HIS A 125 -28.49 1.60 0.08
C HIS A 125 -27.59 1.62 -1.16
N ILE A 126 -26.48 0.88 -1.12
CA ILE A 126 -25.56 0.73 -2.25
C ILE A 126 -25.92 -0.56 -2.98
N PRO A 127 -26.45 -0.48 -4.22
CA PRO A 127 -26.88 -1.67 -4.95
C PRO A 127 -25.66 -2.47 -5.47
N ASN A 128 -25.83 -3.79 -5.59
CA ASN A 128 -24.87 -4.71 -6.21
C ASN A 128 -23.49 -4.80 -5.53
N VAL A 129 -23.42 -4.60 -4.21
CA VAL A 129 -22.19 -4.80 -3.43
C VAL A 129 -22.09 -6.25 -2.97
N ILE A 130 -20.91 -6.87 -3.15
CA ILE A 130 -20.65 -8.27 -2.79
C ILE A 130 -19.63 -8.41 -1.64
N GLY A 131 -19.13 -7.28 -1.15
CA GLY A 131 -18.09 -7.20 -0.13
C GLY A 131 -17.57 -5.77 0.01
N ALA A 132 -17.03 -5.46 1.18
CA ALA A 132 -16.35 -4.21 1.45
C ALA A 132 -14.97 -4.51 2.04
N ILE A 133 -13.98 -3.73 1.63
CA ILE A 133 -12.64 -3.70 2.24
C ILE A 133 -12.54 -2.36 2.95
N ASP A 134 -11.85 -2.31 4.10
CA ASP A 134 -11.71 -1.10 4.90
C ASP A 134 -11.38 0.12 4.04
N GLY A 135 -12.15 1.19 4.27
CA GLY A 135 -12.26 2.32 3.35
C GLY A 135 -11.08 3.27 3.49
N THR A 136 -10.45 3.62 2.38
CA THR A 136 -9.58 4.80 2.35
C THR A 136 -10.45 6.06 2.26
N HIS A 137 -10.35 6.95 3.24
CA HIS A 137 -11.05 8.23 3.21
C HIS A 137 -10.39 9.15 2.17
N VAL A 138 -10.91 9.16 0.94
CA VAL A 138 -10.45 10.07 -0.10
C VAL A 138 -11.22 11.38 0.04
N ALA A 139 -10.53 12.43 0.45
CA ALA A 139 -11.12 13.77 0.42
C ALA A 139 -11.39 14.15 -1.04
N LEU A 140 -12.66 14.24 -1.41
CA LEU A 140 -13.08 14.84 -2.68
C LEU A 140 -12.86 16.35 -2.58
N VAL A 141 -11.66 16.78 -2.94
CA VAL A 141 -11.40 18.20 -3.14
C VAL A 141 -12.07 18.55 -4.47
N PRO A 142 -13.12 19.40 -4.48
CA PRO A 142 -13.71 19.84 -5.72
C PRO A 142 -12.60 20.44 -6.59
N ALA A 143 -12.57 20.08 -7.87
CA ALA A 143 -11.68 20.73 -8.82
C ALA A 143 -11.93 22.24 -8.70
N GLN A 144 -10.92 23.00 -8.28
CA GLN A 144 -11.00 24.45 -8.33
C GLN A 144 -11.10 24.82 -9.81
N LEU A 145 -12.33 25.05 -10.29
CA LEU A 145 -12.59 25.73 -11.54
C LEU A 145 -12.22 27.21 -11.31
N GLY A 146 -10.93 27.51 -11.22
CA GLY A 146 -10.48 28.76 -10.63
C GLY A 146 -8.98 28.93 -10.58
N PHE A 147 -8.27 28.65 -11.68
CA PHE A 147 -7.05 29.42 -11.96
C PHE A 147 -7.46 30.84 -12.40
N ALA A 148 -8.14 31.57 -11.51
CA ALA A 148 -8.10 33.01 -11.55
C ALA A 148 -6.70 33.37 -11.03
N MET A 149 -5.77 33.57 -11.95
CA MET A 149 -4.69 34.51 -11.69
C MET A 149 -5.35 35.84 -11.30
N THR A 150 -5.54 36.10 -10.01
CA THR A 150 -5.38 37.47 -9.52
C THR A 150 -3.88 37.70 -9.40
N GLY A 151 -3.24 37.77 -10.58
CA GLY A 151 -2.14 38.68 -10.77
C GLY A 151 -2.65 40.08 -10.45
N ALA A 152 -1.84 40.84 -9.74
CA ALA A 152 -2.08 42.23 -9.43
C ALA A 152 -2.59 42.98 -10.67
N PHE A 153 -3.77 43.59 -10.53
CA PHE A 153 -4.28 44.59 -11.43
C PHE A 153 -3.32 45.79 -11.39
N SER A 154 -2.38 45.85 -12.33
CA SER A 154 -1.83 47.13 -12.79
C SER A 154 -2.43 47.40 -14.15
N ALA A 155 -3.13 48.53 -14.24
CA ALA A 155 -3.87 48.98 -15.40
C ALA A 155 -2.98 49.06 -16.65
N GLY A 156 -3.36 48.34 -17.70
CA GLY A 156 -2.76 48.44 -19.03
C GLY A 156 -3.68 47.79 -20.06
N GLY A 157 -4.23 48.58 -20.97
CA GLY A 157 -5.44 48.28 -21.72
C GLY A 157 -5.35 47.11 -22.72
N TRP A 158 -6.45 46.39 -22.83
CA TRP A 158 -6.70 45.43 -23.91
C TRP A 158 -7.28 46.14 -25.14
N SER A 159 -6.44 46.40 -26.15
CA SER A 159 -6.93 46.69 -27.49
C SER A 159 -7.29 45.37 -28.19
N ARG A 160 -8.56 45.25 -28.59
CA ARG A 160 -9.12 44.15 -29.39
C ARG A 160 -8.28 43.88 -30.64
N ARG A 161 -7.92 42.61 -30.88
CA ARG A 161 -7.89 42.07 -32.25
C ARG A 161 -8.68 40.77 -32.30
N ARG A 162 -9.77 40.86 -33.05
CA ARG A 162 -10.68 39.81 -33.47
C ARG A 162 -9.93 38.73 -34.24
N CYS A 163 -10.22 37.47 -33.95
CA CYS A 163 -10.17 36.42 -34.95
C CYS A 163 -11.14 36.79 -36.08
N CYS A 164 -10.62 36.98 -37.30
CA CYS A 164 -11.42 36.80 -38.51
C CYS A 164 -11.21 35.35 -38.97
N GLY A 165 -12.31 34.61 -39.08
CA GLY A 165 -12.35 33.36 -39.82
C GLY A 165 -12.40 33.61 -41.33
N GLY A 166 -11.92 32.61 -42.07
CA GLY A 166 -12.31 32.29 -43.46
C GLY A 166 -12.01 33.32 -44.55
N CYS A 167 -11.03 33.01 -45.41
CA CYS A 167 -11.23 33.05 -46.86
C CYS A 167 -10.05 32.39 -47.57
N GLY A 168 -10.35 31.53 -48.55
CA GLY A 168 -9.38 31.04 -49.50
C GLY A 168 -9.14 32.01 -50.67
N ALA A 169 -8.21 31.61 -51.52
CA ALA A 169 -7.90 32.06 -52.89
C ALA A 169 -6.84 33.16 -53.09
N CYS A 170 -6.12 32.96 -54.21
CA CYS A 170 -5.11 33.78 -54.90
C CYS A 170 -3.74 33.90 -54.21
N GLY A 171 -2.61 33.52 -54.81
CA GLY A 171 -2.28 33.33 -56.22
C GLY A 171 -1.12 34.26 -56.58
N GLN A 172 0.09 33.73 -56.55
CA GLN A 172 1.24 34.00 -57.43
C GLN A 172 2.42 33.14 -56.98
#